data_AF-A0A5C5W2Z9-F1
#
_entry.id   AF-A0A5C5W2Z9-F1
#
_cell.length_a   1.000
_cell.length_b   1.000
_cell.length_c   1.000
_cell.angle_alpha   90.00
_cell.angle_beta   90.00
_cell.angle_gamma   90.00
#
_symmetry.space_group_name_H-M   'P 1'
#
loop_
_entity.id
_entity.type
_entity.pdbx_description
1 polymer ?
#
loop_
_entity_poly.entity_id
_entity_poly.type
_entity_poly.pdbx_seq_one_letter_code
_entity_poly.pdbx_strand_id
1 'polypeptide(L)'
;MPVIRTKAIEQSTVLEDALRRELAAELTAAEDDGKPLQQPIVLQNEVEDPGQSIHVTVVWERWRPVSAGTRTKIIEEAYRSELPGYADRIATAFGMTTLEAVDAGLLPWEVVTRDGAILWFGGVETERGPLLRLPTRKYAERAAEAINLKYPQSEAQVVDRSTGTA
;
A
#
# COMPACT_ATOMS: atom_id res chain seq x y z
N MET A 1 8.20 35.42 22.93
CA MET A 1 8.04 33.95 22.80
C MET A 1 7.48 33.67 21.40
N PRO A 2 8.22 33.05 20.46
CA PRO A 2 7.75 32.95 19.09
C PRO A 2 6.78 31.77 18.90
N VAL A 3 5.76 32.01 18.08
CA VAL A 3 4.64 31.13 17.75
C VAL A 3 5.07 30.13 16.67
N ILE A 4 5.72 29.03 17.06
CA ILE A 4 6.19 28.01 16.10
C ILE A 4 5.09 26.97 15.77
N ARG A 5 4.01 26.91 16.56
CA ARG A 5 2.99 25.86 16.43
C ARG A 5 2.10 25.95 15.18
N THR A 6 1.89 27.15 14.62
CA THR A 6 0.90 27.33 13.53
C THR A 6 1.34 26.66 12.22
N LYS A 7 2.62 26.79 11.83
CA LYS A 7 3.12 26.23 10.56
C LYS A 7 3.12 24.70 10.52
N ALA A 8 3.42 24.04 11.65
CA ALA A 8 3.46 22.59 11.72
C ALA A 8 2.06 21.96 11.59
N ILE A 9 1.04 22.63 12.14
CA ILE A 9 -0.35 22.19 12.04
C ILE A 9 -0.84 22.33 10.58
N GLU A 10 -0.60 23.49 9.96
CA GLU A 10 -0.97 23.73 8.55
C GLU A 10 -0.31 22.71 7.60
N GLN A 11 0.96 22.38 7.82
CA GLN A 11 1.67 21.38 7.00
C GLN A 11 1.11 19.95 7.19
N SER A 12 0.69 19.58 8.40
CA SER A 12 0.05 18.28 8.65
C SER A 12 -1.27 18.15 7.90
N THR A 13 -2.12 19.18 7.99
CA THR A 13 -3.45 19.16 7.34
C THR A 13 -3.34 19.08 5.81
N VAL A 14 -2.40 19.83 5.22
CA VAL A 14 -2.15 19.76 3.76
C VAL A 14 -1.68 18.38 3.32
N LEU A 15 -0.81 17.73 4.11
CA LEU A 15 -0.35 16.37 3.84
C LEU A 15 -1.49 15.35 3.94
N GLU A 16 -2.29 15.41 5.02
CA GLU A 16 -3.44 14.52 5.23
C GLU A 16 -4.45 14.64 4.08
N ASP A 17 -4.76 15.86 3.65
CA ASP A 17 -5.64 16.12 2.51
C ASP A 17 -5.09 15.61 1.17
N ALA A 18 -3.77 15.68 0.97
CA ALA A 18 -3.13 15.12 -0.22
C ALA A 18 -3.22 13.59 -0.23
N LEU A 19 -2.87 12.94 0.89
CA LEU A 19 -2.92 11.49 1.02
C LEU A 19 -4.34 10.93 0.90
N ARG A 20 -5.33 11.62 1.48
CA ARG A 20 -6.74 11.25 1.34
C ARG A 20 -7.21 11.29 -0.12
N ARG A 21 -6.89 12.37 -0.83
CA ARG A 21 -7.28 12.52 -2.25
C ARG A 21 -6.62 11.49 -3.15
N GLU A 22 -5.35 11.20 -2.91
CA GLU A 22 -4.65 10.17 -3.66
C GLU A 22 -5.21 8.77 -3.36
N LEU A 23 -5.47 8.44 -2.09
CA LEU A 23 -6.12 7.18 -1.74
C LEU A 23 -7.52 7.05 -2.38
N ALA A 24 -8.32 8.12 -2.34
CA ALA A 24 -9.64 8.18 -2.98
C ALA A 24 -9.56 7.93 -4.51
N ALA A 25 -8.56 8.52 -5.18
CA ALA A 25 -8.33 8.29 -6.60
C ALA A 25 -7.97 6.82 -6.89
N GLU A 26 -7.21 6.17 -6.01
CA GLU A 26 -6.81 4.76 -6.17
C GLU A 26 -7.95 3.79 -5.83
N LEU A 27 -8.83 4.13 -4.88
CA LEU A 27 -10.04 3.35 -4.60
C LEU A 27 -11.06 3.37 -5.74
N THR A 28 -11.08 4.44 -6.53
CA THR A 28 -12.02 4.63 -7.66
C THR A 28 -11.41 4.28 -9.00
N ALA A 29 -10.08 4.18 -9.08
CA ALA A 29 -9.43 3.57 -10.22
C ALA A 29 -9.94 2.13 -10.34
N ALA A 30 -10.67 1.83 -11.42
CA ALA A 30 -10.99 0.45 -11.76
C ALA A 30 -9.69 -0.36 -11.69
N GLU A 31 -9.73 -1.57 -11.13
CA GLU A 31 -8.60 -2.51 -11.16
C GLU A 31 -8.21 -2.72 -12.62
N ASP A 32 -7.33 -1.85 -13.12
CA ASP A 32 -6.93 -1.85 -14.50
C ASP A 32 -5.93 -2.99 -14.61
N ASP A 33 -6.40 -4.10 -15.17
CA ASP A 33 -5.66 -5.34 -15.33
C ASP A 33 -4.37 -5.18 -16.15
N GLY A 34 -4.11 -3.98 -16.70
CA GLY A 34 -2.88 -3.62 -17.41
C GLY A 34 -1.88 -2.72 -16.67
N LYS A 35 -2.23 -2.09 -15.53
CA LYS A 35 -1.28 -1.20 -14.84
C LYS A 35 -0.34 -1.99 -13.92
N PRO A 36 0.97 -1.69 -13.91
CA PRO A 36 1.84 -2.14 -12.83
C PRO A 36 1.30 -1.56 -11.52
N LEU A 37 1.09 -2.42 -10.52
CA LEU A 37 0.57 -1.98 -9.22
C LEU A 37 1.50 -0.92 -8.63
N GLN A 38 0.97 0.30 -8.58
CA GLN A 38 1.54 1.38 -7.81
C GLN A 38 0.91 1.32 -6.41
N GLN A 39 1.66 1.74 -5.40
CA GLN A 39 1.09 1.90 -4.07
C GLN A 39 0.03 3.03 -4.13
N PRO A 40 -1.06 2.95 -3.35
CA PRO A 40 -1.31 2.04 -2.22
C PRO A 40 -1.82 0.64 -2.64
N ILE A 41 -1.46 -0.37 -1.86
CA ILE A 41 -2.05 -1.72 -1.96
C ILE A 41 -3.19 -1.81 -0.96
N VAL A 42 -4.41 -2.12 -1.44
CA VAL A 42 -5.60 -2.24 -0.58
C VAL A 42 -5.97 -3.71 -0.44
N LEU A 43 -5.98 -4.21 0.80
CA LEU A 43 -6.38 -5.56 1.16
C LEU A 43 -7.72 -5.49 1.90
N GLN A 44 -8.70 -6.28 1.48
CA GLN A 44 -10.00 -6.36 2.12
C GLN A 44 -10.25 -7.79 2.56
N ASN A 45 -10.49 -7.99 3.86
CA ASN A 45 -10.84 -9.28 4.44
C ASN A 45 -12.25 -9.20 5.03
N GLU A 46 -13.12 -10.13 4.68
CA GLU A 46 -14.43 -10.26 5.34
C GLU A 46 -14.23 -10.90 6.73
N VAL A 47 -14.90 -10.35 7.74
CA VAL A 47 -14.64 -10.67 9.16
C VAL A 47 -15.67 -11.65 9.73
N GLU A 48 -16.88 -11.64 9.17
CA GLU A 48 -18.04 -12.46 9.58
C GLU A 48 -18.93 -12.73 8.35
N ASP A 49 -20.20 -13.11 8.55
CA ASP A 49 -21.17 -13.45 7.49
C ASP A 49 -21.00 -12.60 6.21
N PRO A 50 -21.01 -13.24 5.01
CA PRO A 50 -20.74 -12.55 3.76
C PRO A 50 -21.58 -11.29 3.61
N GLY A 51 -20.93 -10.14 3.45
CA GLY A 51 -21.60 -8.87 3.20
C GLY A 51 -21.77 -7.91 4.38
N GLN A 52 -21.52 -8.31 5.64
CA GLN A 52 -21.75 -7.40 6.78
C GLN A 52 -20.54 -6.53 7.14
N SER A 53 -19.38 -7.14 7.41
CA SER A 53 -18.23 -6.45 8.00
C SER A 53 -16.94 -6.78 7.27
N ILE A 54 -16.17 -5.74 6.94
CA ILE A 54 -14.86 -5.85 6.28
C ILE A 54 -13.76 -5.23 7.15
N HIS A 55 -12.59 -5.85 7.12
CA HIS A 55 -11.33 -5.26 7.55
C HIS A 55 -10.58 -4.75 6.33
N VAL A 56 -10.21 -3.48 6.36
CA VAL A 56 -9.44 -2.84 5.30
C VAL A 56 -8.02 -2.62 5.78
N THR A 57 -7.04 -3.13 5.05
CA THR A 57 -5.64 -2.81 5.26
C THR A 57 -5.09 -2.09 4.03
N VAL A 58 -4.57 -0.88 4.22
CA VAL A 58 -3.97 -0.08 3.16
C VAL A 58 -2.47 -0.02 3.38
N VAL A 59 -1.72 -0.71 2.52
CA VAL A 59 -0.26 -0.70 2.54
C VAL A 59 0.27 0.41 1.65
N TRP A 60 0.96 1.38 2.24
CA TRP A 60 1.52 2.53 1.54
C TRP A 60 2.72 3.13 2.26
N GLU A 61 3.85 3.25 1.58
CA GLU A 61 5.07 3.83 2.15
C GLU A 61 4.91 5.31 2.50
N ARG A 62 3.96 6.01 1.85
CA ARG A 62 3.62 7.40 2.18
C ARG A 62 3.00 7.57 3.57
N TRP A 63 2.69 6.48 4.28
CA TRP A 63 2.29 6.50 5.68
C TRP A 63 3.43 6.77 6.67
N ARG A 64 4.70 6.69 6.25
CA ARG A 64 5.86 6.86 7.13
C ARG A 64 5.84 8.11 8.02
N PRO A 65 5.45 9.32 7.55
CA PRO A 65 5.38 10.51 8.41
C PRO A 65 4.07 10.63 9.20
N VAL A 66 3.11 9.73 9.01
CA VAL A 66 1.74 9.84 9.52
C VAL A 66 1.55 8.88 10.70
N SER A 67 0.90 9.36 11.77
CA SER A 67 0.58 8.52 12.94
C SER A 67 -0.48 7.47 12.60
N ALA A 68 -0.46 6.31 13.28
CA ALA A 68 -1.44 5.24 13.05
C ALA A 68 -2.90 5.73 13.13
N GLY A 69 -3.24 6.53 14.15
CA GLY A 69 -4.59 7.09 14.29
C GLY A 69 -4.99 8.04 13.16
N THR A 70 -4.04 8.81 12.63
CA THR A 70 -4.28 9.67 11.45
C THR A 70 -4.46 8.83 10.19
N ARG A 71 -3.67 7.75 10.00
CA ARG A 71 -3.80 6.84 8.84
C ARG A 71 -5.21 6.22 8.80
N THR A 72 -5.70 5.70 9.93
CA THR A 72 -7.05 5.13 10.04
C THR A 72 -8.13 6.15 9.66
N LYS A 73 -8.05 7.38 10.18
CA LYS A 73 -8.98 8.45 9.82
C LYS A 73 -8.98 8.76 8.32
N ILE A 74 -7.79 8.87 7.70
CA ILE A 74 -7.67 9.12 6.26
C ILE A 74 -8.35 8.01 5.46
N ILE A 75 -8.14 6.74 5.84
CA ILE A 75 -8.73 5.59 5.15
C ILE A 75 -10.26 5.62 5.28
N GLU A 76 -10.78 5.78 6.49
CA GLU A 76 -12.23 5.85 6.74
C GLU A 76 -12.88 7.01 5.98
N GLU A 77 -12.24 8.18 5.95
CA GLU A 77 -12.74 9.34 5.21
C GLU A 77 -12.73 9.11 3.70
N ALA A 78 -11.67 8.52 3.15
CA ALA A 78 -11.58 8.20 1.72
C ALA A 78 -12.66 7.19 1.30
N TYR A 79 -12.91 6.17 2.10
CA TYR A 79 -14.00 5.23 1.84
C TYR A 79 -15.37 5.88 1.98
N ARG A 80 -15.57 6.76 2.97
CA ARG A 80 -16.83 7.48 3.14
C ARG A 80 -17.16 8.41 1.98
N SER A 81 -16.16 9.05 1.38
CA SER A 81 -16.37 9.96 0.24
C SER A 81 -16.63 9.19 -1.06
N GLU A 82 -15.82 8.18 -1.36
CA GLU A 82 -15.84 7.52 -2.67
C GLU A 82 -16.75 6.29 -2.73
N LEU A 83 -16.91 5.58 -1.61
CA LEU A 83 -17.65 4.32 -1.51
C LEU A 83 -18.60 4.32 -0.30
N PRO A 84 -19.67 5.17 -0.29
CA PRO A 84 -20.51 5.36 0.88
C PRO A 84 -21.10 4.05 1.44
N GLY A 85 -21.50 3.11 0.58
CA GLY A 85 -22.04 1.80 0.99
C GLY A 85 -20.99 0.81 1.53
N TYR A 86 -19.71 1.07 1.32
CA TYR A 86 -18.63 0.27 1.91
C TYR A 86 -18.16 0.83 3.25
N ALA A 87 -18.23 2.16 3.44
CA ALA A 87 -17.77 2.80 4.68
C ALA A 87 -18.50 2.27 5.92
N ASP A 88 -19.82 2.06 5.83
CA ASP A 88 -20.63 1.51 6.93
C ASP A 88 -20.32 0.03 7.23
N ARG A 89 -19.64 -0.66 6.31
CA ARG A 89 -19.22 -2.06 6.46
C ARG A 89 -17.81 -2.18 7.04
N ILE A 90 -17.04 -1.09 7.12
CA ILE A 90 -15.67 -1.15 7.65
C ILE A 90 -15.72 -1.33 9.17
N ALA A 91 -15.43 -2.53 9.64
CA ALA A 91 -15.28 -2.81 11.06
C ALA A 91 -13.96 -2.29 11.59
N THR A 92 -12.88 -2.44 10.80
CA THR A 92 -11.54 -1.96 11.17
C THR A 92 -10.75 -1.52 9.93
N ALA A 93 -10.04 -0.40 10.05
CA ALA A 93 -9.12 0.10 9.04
C ALA A 93 -7.68 0.26 9.58
N PHE A 94 -6.72 -0.33 8.86
CA PHE A 94 -5.30 -0.30 9.20
C PHE A 94 -4.48 0.32 8.07
N GLY A 95 -3.70 1.36 8.38
CA GLY A 95 -2.71 1.91 7.47
C GLY A 95 -1.31 1.42 7.82
N MET A 96 -0.68 0.67 6.92
CA MET A 96 0.63 0.06 7.13
C MET A 96 1.67 0.56 6.12
N THR A 97 2.90 0.78 6.54
CA THR A 97 4.02 0.91 5.59
C THR A 97 4.35 -0.44 4.96
N THR A 98 5.16 -0.45 3.90
CA THR A 98 5.54 -1.71 3.25
C THR A 98 6.26 -2.64 4.22
N LEU A 99 7.17 -2.11 5.05
CA LEU A 99 7.89 -2.91 6.04
C LEU A 99 6.96 -3.45 7.13
N GLU A 100 6.05 -2.63 7.65
CA GLU A 100 5.04 -3.08 8.63
C GLU A 100 4.18 -4.24 8.06
N ALA A 101 3.78 -4.16 6.79
CA ALA A 101 3.01 -5.21 6.13
C ALA A 101 3.82 -6.48 5.84
N VAL A 102 5.12 -6.36 5.54
CA VAL A 102 6.04 -7.50 5.41
C VAL A 102 6.22 -8.19 6.75
N ASP A 103 6.47 -7.44 7.82
CA ASP A 103 6.65 -7.97 9.17
C ASP A 103 5.37 -8.63 9.70
N ALA A 104 4.20 -8.12 9.31
CA ALA A 104 2.90 -8.73 9.59
C ALA A 104 2.58 -9.96 8.71
N GLY A 105 3.44 -10.32 7.76
CA GLY A 105 3.24 -11.47 6.86
C GLY A 105 2.17 -11.27 5.78
N LEU A 106 1.73 -10.03 5.54
CA LEU A 106 0.66 -9.71 4.59
C LEU A 106 1.15 -9.68 3.13
N LEU A 107 2.45 -9.62 2.91
CA LEU A 107 3.08 -9.54 1.59
C LEU A 107 4.04 -10.72 1.35
N PRO A 108 3.51 -11.95 1.16
CA PRO A 108 4.32 -13.16 1.09
C PRO A 108 5.10 -13.31 -0.22
N TRP A 109 4.79 -12.57 -1.28
CA TRP A 109 5.46 -12.70 -2.57
C TRP A 109 6.49 -11.60 -2.76
N GLU A 110 7.68 -11.96 -3.22
CA GLU A 110 8.78 -11.03 -3.49
C GLU A 110 9.13 -11.03 -4.98
N VAL A 111 9.37 -9.84 -5.52
CA VAL A 111 9.99 -9.69 -6.84
C VAL A 111 11.43 -9.29 -6.66
N VAL A 112 12.35 -10.13 -7.16
CA VAL A 112 13.79 -9.90 -7.09
C VAL A 112 14.34 -9.53 -8.46
N THR A 113 15.24 -8.56 -8.53
CA THR A 113 15.98 -8.16 -9.76
C THR A 113 17.44 -7.91 -9.44
N ARG A 114 18.30 -7.88 -10.48
CA ARG A 114 19.74 -7.59 -10.30
C ARG A 114 20.07 -6.10 -10.23
N ASP A 115 19.19 -5.23 -10.71
CA ASP A 115 19.49 -3.83 -11.03
C ASP A 115 18.63 -2.81 -10.24
N GLY A 116 17.85 -3.27 -9.26
CA GLY A 116 17.00 -2.39 -8.45
C GLY A 116 15.81 -1.78 -9.21
N ALA A 117 15.50 -2.27 -10.42
CA ALA A 117 14.39 -1.79 -11.24
C ALA A 117 13.04 -1.79 -10.50
N ILE A 118 12.90 -2.64 -9.47
CA ILE A 118 11.71 -2.77 -8.63
C ILE A 118 11.27 -1.47 -7.92
N LEU A 119 12.20 -0.53 -7.65
CA LEU A 119 11.85 0.76 -7.02
C LEU A 119 10.88 1.58 -7.90
N TRP A 120 10.98 1.44 -9.22
CA TRP A 120 10.07 2.10 -10.16
C TRP A 120 8.66 1.50 -10.19
N PHE A 121 8.48 0.34 -9.56
CA PHE A 121 7.24 -0.44 -9.54
C PHE A 121 6.67 -0.53 -8.11
N GLY A 122 6.92 0.49 -7.28
CA GLY A 122 6.41 0.54 -5.91
C GLY A 122 7.25 -0.22 -4.89
N GLY A 123 8.46 -0.64 -5.27
CA GLY A 123 9.45 -1.15 -4.34
C GLY A 123 9.94 -0.06 -3.38
N VAL A 124 10.40 -0.48 -2.20
CA VAL A 124 10.94 0.39 -1.15
C VAL A 124 12.42 0.11 -0.93
N GLU A 125 13.18 1.15 -0.59
CA GLU A 125 14.59 0.99 -0.21
C GLU A 125 14.69 0.52 1.24
N THR A 126 15.48 -0.52 1.50
CA THR A 126 15.70 -1.07 2.84
C THR A 126 17.19 -1.19 3.13
N GLU A 127 17.56 -1.47 4.39
CA GLU A 127 18.96 -1.73 4.75
C GLU A 127 19.57 -2.93 4.02
N ARG A 128 18.72 -3.86 3.55
CA ARG A 128 19.12 -5.04 2.78
C ARG A 128 19.06 -4.81 1.26
N GLY A 129 18.78 -3.58 0.84
CA GLY A 129 18.59 -3.16 -0.55
C GLY A 129 17.12 -2.99 -0.94
N PRO A 130 16.84 -2.77 -2.24
CA PRO A 130 15.50 -2.62 -2.77
C PRO A 130 14.61 -3.83 -2.47
N LEU A 131 13.35 -3.58 -2.12
CA LEU A 131 12.37 -4.61 -1.78
C LEU A 131 11.02 -4.33 -2.45
N LEU A 132 10.51 -5.29 -3.23
CA LEU A 132 9.14 -5.25 -3.75
C LEU A 132 8.40 -6.49 -3.29
N ARG A 133 7.43 -6.28 -2.40
CA ARG A 133 6.63 -7.31 -1.75
C ARG A 133 5.16 -7.13 -2.06
N LEU A 134 4.49 -8.23 -2.40
CA LEU A 134 3.15 -8.24 -2.97
C LEU A 134 2.27 -9.30 -2.28
N PRO A 135 0.95 -9.06 -2.19
CA PRO A 135 0.06 -9.90 -1.41
C PRO A 135 -0.25 -11.24 -2.10
N THR A 136 -0.24 -11.29 -3.43
CA THR A 136 -0.57 -12.50 -4.20
C THR A 136 0.46 -12.80 -5.28
N ARG A 137 0.56 -14.09 -5.65
CA ARG A 137 1.41 -14.56 -6.73
C ARG A 137 1.12 -13.86 -8.05
N LYS A 138 -0.17 -13.73 -8.41
CA LYS A 138 -0.64 -13.07 -9.64
C LYS A 138 -0.09 -11.66 -9.73
N TYR A 139 -0.09 -10.91 -8.63
CA TYR A 139 0.46 -9.56 -8.61
C TYR A 139 1.98 -9.55 -8.76
N ALA A 140 2.68 -10.46 -8.11
CA ALA A 140 4.13 -10.58 -8.25
C ALA A 140 4.56 -10.96 -9.67
N GLU A 141 3.84 -11.87 -10.31
CA GLU A 141 4.09 -12.26 -11.70
C GLU A 141 3.89 -11.10 -12.66
N ARG A 142 2.79 -10.34 -12.50
CA ARG A 142 2.54 -9.13 -13.30
C ARG A 142 3.61 -8.06 -13.10
N ALA A 143 4.04 -7.83 -11.86
CA ALA A 143 5.11 -6.89 -11.58
C ALA A 143 6.42 -7.32 -12.24
N ALA A 144 6.80 -8.59 -12.10
CA ALA A 144 7.99 -9.14 -12.74
C ALA A 144 7.94 -9.05 -14.28
N GLU A 145 6.77 -9.35 -14.88
CA GLU A 145 6.56 -9.20 -16.32
C GLU A 145 6.72 -7.74 -16.76
N ALA A 146 6.08 -6.80 -16.06
CA ALA A 146 6.17 -5.38 -16.38
C ALA A 146 7.60 -4.84 -16.23
N ILE A 147 8.34 -5.33 -15.22
CA ILE A 147 9.75 -5.01 -15.02
C ILE A 147 10.58 -5.56 -16.19
N ASN A 148 10.43 -6.83 -16.54
CA ASN A 148 11.17 -7.45 -17.65
C ASN A 148 10.83 -6.81 -19.01
N LEU A 149 9.59 -6.37 -19.22
CA LEU A 149 9.19 -5.65 -20.43
C LEU A 149 9.90 -4.30 -20.54
N LYS A 150 9.99 -3.56 -19.43
CA LYS A 150 10.59 -2.21 -19.40
C LYS A 150 12.12 -2.25 -19.29
N TYR A 151 12.65 -3.25 -18.61
CA TYR A 151 14.07 -3.45 -18.31
C TYR A 151 14.44 -4.92 -18.56
N PRO A 152 14.62 -5.34 -19.83
CA PRO A 152 14.86 -6.75 -20.16
C PRO A 152 16.10 -7.37 -19.49
N GLN A 153 17.10 -6.56 -19.16
CA GLN A 153 18.31 -6.99 -18.46
C GLN A 153 18.13 -7.23 -16.95
N SER A 154 16.99 -6.85 -16.37
CA SER A 154 16.75 -6.93 -14.93
C SER A 154 16.56 -8.37 -14.43
N GLU A 155 16.16 -9.29 -15.33
CA GLU A 155 15.86 -10.70 -15.05
C GLU A 155 14.95 -10.86 -13.83
N ALA A 156 13.85 -10.10 -13.77
CA ALA A 156 12.92 -10.10 -12.64
C ALA A 156 12.30 -11.48 -12.42
N GLN A 157 12.35 -11.97 -11.18
CA GLN A 157 11.82 -13.27 -10.78
C GLN A 157 10.91 -13.14 -9.57
N VAL A 158 9.91 -14.03 -9.49
CA VAL A 158 8.97 -14.11 -8.37
C VAL A 158 9.42 -15.19 -7.39
N VAL A 159 9.47 -14.84 -6.12
CA VAL A 159 9.87 -15.73 -5.03
C VAL A 159 8.76 -15.76 -3.97
N ASP A 160 8.34 -16.97 -3.58
CA ASP A 160 7.45 -17.17 -2.44
C ASP A 160 8.27 -17.10 -1.14
N ARG A 161 7.84 -16.24 -0.22
CA ARG A 161 8.46 -16.01 1.09
C ARG A 161 7.49 -16.27 2.24
N SER A 162 6.34 -16.89 1.96
CA SER A 162 5.34 -17.29 2.97
C SER A 162 5.89 -18.23 4.05
N THR A 163 6.96 -18.97 3.74
CA THR A 163 7.57 -19.97 4.63
C THR A 163 8.91 -19.54 5.23
N GLY A 164 9.32 -18.28 5.04
CA GLY A 164 10.55 -17.73 5.60
C GLY A 164 10.46 -17.58 7.12
N THR A 165 10.79 -18.66 7.83
CA THR A 165 11.17 -18.62 9.23
C THR A 165 12.37 -17.67 9.36
N ALA A 166 12.23 -16.66 10.23
CA ALA A 166 13.36 -15.85 10.69
C ALA A 166 14.39 -16.71 11.43
#